data_AF-A0A934G9J2-F1
#
_entry.id   AF-A0A934G9J2-F1
#
_cell.length_a   1.000
_cell.length_b   1.000
_cell.length_c   1.000
_cell.angle_alpha   90.00
_cell.angle_beta   90.00
_cell.angle_gamma   90.00
#
_symmetry.space_group_name_H-M   'P 1'
#
loop_
_entity.id
_entity.type
_entity.pdbx_description
1 polymer ?
#
loop_
_entity_poly.entity_id
_entity_poly.type
_entity_poly.pdbx_seq_one_letter_code
_entity_poly.pdbx_strand_id
1 'polypeptide(L)' 'MQDARYFRDQAALCLEIARQLSDWQLAENLRLEAAQYFMRAAELENATEPAALPPRSEAAAKQ' A
#
# COMPACT_ATOMS: atom_id res chain seq x y z
N MET A 1 11.96 -6.76 -8.23
CA MET A 1 10.93 -7.24 -7.30
C MET A 1 10.00 -6.07 -7.07
N GLN A 2 8.68 -6.21 -7.27
CA GLN A 2 7.74 -5.11 -7.01
C GLN A 2 7.44 -5.08 -5.52
N ASP A 3 8.03 -4.12 -4.82
CA ASP A 3 7.85 -3.90 -3.39
C ASP A 3 6.96 -2.68 -3.13
N ALA A 4 6.66 -2.39 -1.86
CA ALA A 4 5.84 -1.23 -1.49
C ALA A 4 6.42 0.09 -1.99
N ARG A 5 7.76 0.18 -2.12
CA ARG A 5 8.42 1.38 -2.63
C ARG A 5 8.15 1.58 -4.12
N TYR A 6 8.25 0.52 -4.92
CA TYR A 6 7.89 0.53 -6.32
C TYR A 6 6.47 1.08 -6.55
N PHE A 7 5.49 0.59 -5.78
CA PHE A 7 4.10 1.05 -5.92
C PHE A 7 3.92 2.52 -5.52
N ARG A 8 4.61 2.99 -4.48
CA ARG A 8 4.60 4.43 -4.14
C ARG A 8 5.21 5.30 -5.22
N ASP A 9 6.31 4.85 -5.83
CA ASP A 9 6.96 5.60 -6.91
C ASP A 9 6.05 5.66 -8.16
N GLN A 10 5.31 4.59 -8.48
CA GLN A 10 4.28 4.60 -9.54
C GLN A 10 3.12 5.56 -9.22
N ALA A 11 2.62 5.55 -7.99
CA ALA A 11 1.57 6.48 -7.56
C ALA A 11 2.01 7.94 -7.69
N ALA A 12 3.25 8.25 -7.28
CA ALA A 12 3.83 9.58 -7.38
C ALA A 12 3.93 10.03 -8.86
N LEU A 13 4.37 9.15 -9.75
CA LEU A 13 4.44 9.43 -11.19
C LEU A 13 3.06 9.74 -11.77
N CYS A 14 2.03 8.94 -11.45
CA CYS A 14 0.66 9.20 -11.90
C CYS A 14 0.16 10.58 -11.46
N LEU A 15 0.42 10.98 -10.21
CA LEU A 15 0.05 12.30 -9.69
C LEU A 15 0.83 13.44 -10.35
N GLU A 16 2.12 13.24 -10.62
CA GLU A 16 2.96 14.23 -11.30
C GLU A 16 2.46 14.50 -12.72
N ILE A 17 2.11 13.45 -13.47
CA ILE A 17 1.51 13.58 -14.80
C ILE A 17 0.13 14.25 -14.70
N ALA A 18 -0.73 13.81 -13.78
CA ALA A 18 -2.06 14.37 -13.60
C ALA A 18 -2.07 15.89 -13.32
N ARG A 19 -1.02 16.42 -12.66
CA ARG A 19 -0.86 17.85 -12.40
C ARG A 19 -0.53 18.69 -13.64
N GLN A 20 0.04 18.06 -14.67
CA GLN A 20 0.50 18.74 -15.88
C GLN A 20 -0.51 18.66 -17.02
N LEU A 21 -1.52 17.78 -16.91
CA LEU A 21 -2.53 17.57 -17.94
C LEU A 21 -3.63 18.64 -17.90
N SER A 22 -3.97 19.13 -19.09
CA SER A 22 -5.17 19.96 -19.31
C SER A 22 -6.44 19.13 -19.51
N ASP A 23 -6.29 17.86 -19.89
CA ASP A 23 -7.40 16.91 -19.97
C ASP A 23 -7.81 16.48 -18.56
N TRP A 24 -8.94 17.02 -18.10
CA TRP A 24 -9.46 16.75 -16.76
C TRP A 24 -9.84 15.28 -16.56
N GLN A 25 -10.40 14.62 -17.58
CA GLN A 25 -10.83 13.22 -17.47
C GLN A 25 -9.62 12.31 -17.34
N LEU A 26 -8.58 12.54 -18.15
CA LEU A 26 -7.34 11.79 -18.06
C LEU A 26 -6.61 12.03 -16.72
N ALA A 27 -6.59 13.29 -16.25
CA ALA A 27 -6.02 13.61 -14.95
C ALA A 27 -6.75 12.89 -13.79
N GLU A 28 -8.07 12.77 -13.87
CA GLU A 28 -8.86 12.04 -12.87
C GLU A 28 -8.59 10.54 -12.90
N ASN A 29 -8.51 9.95 -14.10
CA ASN A 29 -8.15 8.54 -14.26
C ASN A 29 -6.78 8.25 -13.64
N LEU A 30 -5.79 9.14 -13.81
CA LEU A 30 -4.47 9.00 -13.20
C LEU A 30 -4.50 9.13 -11.67
N ARG A 31 -5.37 9.96 -11.10
CA ARG A 31 -5.56 10.03 -9.63
C ARG A 31 -6.14 8.74 -9.07
N LEU A 32 -7.12 8.15 -9.76
CA LEU A 32 -7.69 6.85 -9.39
C LEU A 32 -6.64 5.74 -9.47
N GLU A 33 -5.81 5.74 -10.51
CA GLU A 33 -4.71 4.78 -10.64
C GLU A 33 -3.67 4.95 -9.52
N ALA A 34 -3.30 6.19 -9.18
CA ALA A 34 -2.41 6.47 -8.05
C ALA A 34 -2.97 5.95 -6.72
N ALA A 35 -4.28 6.08 -6.50
CA ALA A 35 -4.94 5.55 -5.30
C ALA A 35 -4.83 4.01 -5.21
N GLN A 36 -5.02 3.31 -6.34
CA GLN A 36 -4.85 1.85 -6.40
C GLN A 36 -3.41 1.43 -6.06
N TYR A 37 -2.42 2.16 -6.59
CA TYR A 37 -1.02 1.91 -6.25
C TYR A 37 -0.71 2.14 -4.77
N PHE A 38 -1.27 3.18 -4.13
CA PHE A 38 -1.12 3.37 -2.69
C PHE A 38 -1.76 2.24 -1.88
N MET A 39 -2.94 1.75 -2.29
CA MET A 39 -3.56 0.59 -1.65
C MET A 39 -2.65 -0.64 -1.74
N ARG A 40 -2.08 -0.91 -2.92
CA ARG A 40 -1.18 -2.05 -3.11
C ARG A 40 0.11 -1.93 -2.29
N ALA A 41 0.65 -0.72 -2.16
CA ALA A 41 1.80 -0.47 -1.29
C ALA A 41 1.46 -0.78 0.18
N ALA A 42 0.30 -0.31 0.66
CA ALA A 42 -0.16 -0.56 2.02
C ALA A 42 -0.42 -2.06 2.29
N GLU A 43 -1.00 -2.78 1.33
CA GLU A 43 -1.19 -4.24 1.42
C GLU A 43 0.14 -4.98 1.64
N LEU A 44 1.19 -4.59 0.92
CA LEU A 44 2.51 -5.21 1.04
C LEU A 44 3.18 -4.89 2.37
N GLU A 45 3.02 -3.67 2.88
CA GLU A 45 3.54 -3.29 4.19
C GLU A 45 2.84 -4.07 5.31
N ASN A 46 1.52 -4.14 5.26
CA ASN A 46 0.71 -4.89 6.23
C ASN A 46 0.95 -6.41 6.14
N ALA A 47 1.24 -6.94 4.94
CA ALA A 47 1.62 -8.34 4.78
C ALA A 47 3.03 -8.67 5.32
N THR A 48 3.86 -7.64 5.53
CA THR A 48 5.22 -7.79 6.08
C THR A 48 5.25 -7.66 7.60
N GLU A 49 4.22 -7.08 8.23
CA GLU A 49 4.05 -7.15 9.67
C GLU A 49 3.67 -8.60 10.06
N PRO A 50 4.52 -9.32 10.81
CA PRO A 50 4.13 -10.63 11.31
C PRO A 50 2.96 -10.38 12.26
N ALA A 51 1.79 -10.94 11.91
CA ALA A 51 0.62 -10.96 12.78
C ALA A 51 1.11 -11.24 14.20
N ALA A 52 0.97 -10.25 15.09
CA ALA A 52 1.42 -10.35 16.46
C ALA A 52 0.90 -11.68 17.03
N LEU A 53 1.80 -12.65 17.18
CA LEU A 53 1.49 -13.95 17.74
C LEU A 53 0.83 -13.67 19.09
N PRO A 54 -0.42 -14.12 19.34
CA PRO A 54 -0.98 -14.00 20.67
C PRO A 54 0.01 -14.66 21.65
N PRO A 55 0.30 -14.03 22.80
CA PRO A 55 1.25 -14.58 23.75
C PRO A 55 0.81 -16.01 24.08
N ARG A 56 1.73 -16.97 23.94
CA ARG A 56 1.53 -18.33 24.43
C ARG A 56 1.17 -18.21 25.90
N SER A 57 -0.10 -18.39 26.23
CA SER A 57 -0.54 -18.69 27.58
C SER A 57 -0.03 -20.08 27.93
N GLU A 58 1.24 -20.15 28.31
CA GLU A 58 1.77 -21.24 29.11
C GLU A 58 1.18 -21.09 30.52
N ALA A 59 -0.01 -21.66 30.71
CA ALA A 59 -0.52 -21.98 32.04
C ALA A 59 -0.93 -23.45 32.07
N ALA A 60 0.02 -24.32 31.72
CA ALA A 60 0.09 -25.63 32.33
C ALA A 60 0.92 -25.49 33.61
N ALA A 61 0.29 -25.36 34.78
CA ALA A 61 0.82 -25.84 36.05
C ALA A 61 -0.16 -25.59 37.21
N LYS A 62 -0.27 -26.63 38.04
CA LYS A 62 -0.92 -26.78 39.36
C LYS A 62 -2.26 -27.50 39.26
N GLN A 63 -2.21 -28.84 39.30
CA GLN A 63 -2.19 -29.70 40.50
C GLN A 63 -3.55 -29.74 41.18
#